data_AF-A0A0F9LKH2-F1
#
_entry.id   AF-A0A0F9LKH2-F1
#
_cell.length_a   1.000
_cell.length_b   1.000
_cell.length_c   1.000
_cell.angle_alpha   90.00
_cell.angle_beta   90.00
_cell.angle_gamma   90.00
#
_symmetry.space_group_name_H-M   'P 1'
#
loop_
_entity.id
_entity.type
_entity.pdbx_description
1 polymer ?
#
loop_
_entity_poly.entity_id
_entity_poly.type
_entity_poly.pdbx_seq_one_letter_code
_entity_poly.pdbx_strand_id
1 'polypeptide(L)'
;MVLTIKRKIKMGLVYRFWPTIKISQKTAPILGEIKDFTSVGHIVPQRTGYNYIVRGLDGIISFCNLIIPYAILKCDALITLLELAEFQRKHIRNIPYTYEEMVSMVDLRDKIFHYNQKTRTNLVQKYPREVILSETQFVDIRAWQLKRAEKGAIALEEAGKPYRFKKGVNHASK
;
A
#
# COMPACT_ATOMS: atom_id res chain seq x y z
N MET A 1 -1.50 -4.93 -9.18
CA MET A 1 -0.57 -5.88 -8.53
C MET A 1 -0.33 -5.43 -7.10
N VAL A 2 0.25 -6.28 -6.24
CA VAL A 2 0.57 -5.90 -4.86
C VAL A 2 2.07 -6.01 -4.64
N LEU A 3 2.72 -4.88 -4.35
CA LEU A 3 4.11 -4.86 -3.93
C LEU A 3 4.19 -5.25 -2.45
N THR A 4 4.86 -6.36 -2.17
CA THR A 4 5.07 -6.83 -0.81
C THR A 4 6.45 -6.43 -0.33
N ILE A 5 6.52 -5.67 0.77
CA ILE A 5 7.78 -5.12 1.30
C ILE A 5 8.00 -5.69 2.70
N LYS A 6 9.04 -6.51 2.86
CA LYS A 6 9.54 -6.95 4.17
C LYS A 6 10.26 -5.80 4.87
N ARG A 7 9.91 -5.51 6.12
CA ARG A 7 10.57 -4.48 6.95
C ARG A 7 10.84 -5.03 8.34
N LYS A 8 12.05 -4.81 8.84
CA LYS A 8 12.39 -5.00 10.26
C LYS A 8 12.04 -3.73 11.02
N ILE A 9 11.21 -3.87 12.05
CA ILE A 9 10.88 -2.84 13.04
C ILE A 9 11.44 -3.26 14.40
N LYS A 10 11.48 -2.35 15.38
CA LYS A 10 12.01 -2.65 16.72
C LYS A 10 11.35 -3.88 17.38
N MET A 11 10.08 -4.13 17.05
CA MET A 11 9.28 -5.20 17.65
C MET A 11 9.23 -6.48 16.80
N GLY A 12 9.90 -6.52 15.64
CA GLY A 12 9.84 -7.71 14.79
C GLY A 12 9.94 -7.46 13.29
N LEU A 13 9.60 -8.50 12.53
CA LEU A 13 9.42 -8.41 11.08
C LEU A 13 7.95 -8.13 10.77
N VAL A 14 7.72 -7.20 9.85
CA VAL A 14 6.40 -6.88 9.31
C VAL A 14 6.43 -6.83 7.80
N TYR A 15 5.31 -7.21 7.19
CA TYR A 15 5.11 -7.17 5.75
C TYR A 15 4.13 -6.06 5.39
N ARG A 16 4.53 -5.21 4.44
CA ARG A 16 3.66 -4.16 3.90
C ARG A 16 3.12 -4.56 2.55
N PHE A 17 1.84 -4.31 2.32
CA PHE A 17 1.16 -4.63 1.06
C PHE A 17 0.79 -3.34 0.37
N TRP A 18 1.41 -3.07 -0.77
CA TRP A 18 1.22 -1.83 -1.49
C TRP A 18 0.48 -2.13 -2.78
N PRO A 19 -0.82 -1.83 -2.88
CA PRO A 19 -1.52 -1.91 -4.14
C PRO A 19 -0.85 -0.95 -5.12
N THR A 20 -0.59 -1.43 -6.32
CA THR A 20 0.12 -0.66 -7.35
C THR A 20 -0.43 -1.03 -8.72
N ILE A 21 -0.68 0.00 -9.52
CA ILE A 21 -0.97 -0.13 -10.94
C ILE A 21 0.23 0.41 -11.69
N LYS A 22 0.67 -0.35 -12.68
CA LYS A 22 1.83 -0.02 -13.50
C LYS A 22 1.51 -0.35 -14.94
N ILE A 23 1.69 0.63 -15.81
CA ILE A 23 1.60 0.49 -17.26
C ILE A 23 2.95 0.88 -17.84
N SER A 24 3.57 -0.04 -18.59
CA SER A 24 4.87 0.20 -19.22
C SER A 24 4.68 0.49 -20.71
N GLN A 25 5.35 1.52 -21.23
CA GLN A 25 5.35 1.86 -22.66
C GLN A 25 6.74 2.33 -23.11
N LYS A 26 7.06 2.15 -24.39
CA LYS A 26 8.33 2.64 -24.95
C LYS A 26 8.36 4.17 -25.06
N THR A 27 7.22 4.77 -25.35
CA THR A 27 7.07 6.21 -25.58
C THR A 27 6.25 6.85 -24.45
N ALA A 28 6.56 8.10 -24.13
CA ALA A 28 5.88 8.86 -23.09
C ALA A 28 4.49 9.42 -23.45
N PRO A 29 4.18 9.83 -24.71
CA PRO A 29 2.94 10.56 -25.02
C PRO A 29 1.66 9.84 -24.62
N ILE A 30 1.53 8.55 -24.95
CA ILE A 30 0.34 7.77 -24.59
C ILE A 30 0.18 7.61 -23.07
N LEU A 31 1.28 7.58 -22.32
CA LEU A 31 1.22 7.58 -20.86
C LEU A 31 0.77 8.93 -20.30
N GLY A 32 1.09 10.01 -21.00
CA GLY A 32 0.58 11.37 -20.72
C GLY A 32 -0.93 11.41 -20.85
N GLU A 33 -1.47 10.96 -21.98
CA GLU A 33 -2.91 10.89 -22.21
C GLU A 33 -3.63 10.03 -21.15
N ILE A 34 -3.05 8.87 -20.79
CA ILE A 34 -3.61 8.03 -19.70
C ILE A 34 -3.60 8.78 -18.38
N LYS A 35 -2.51 9.49 -18.05
CA LYS A 35 -2.42 10.26 -16.81
C LYS A 35 -3.46 11.38 -16.78
N ASP A 36 -3.66 12.08 -17.88
CA ASP A 36 -4.62 13.17 -17.98
C ASP A 36 -6.05 12.65 -17.89
N PHE A 37 -6.35 11.55 -18.59
CA PHE A 37 -7.66 10.88 -18.52
C PHE A 37 -8.00 10.38 -17.11
N THR A 38 -7.04 9.74 -16.44
CA THR A 38 -7.26 9.16 -15.10
C THR A 38 -7.12 10.18 -13.98
N SER A 39 -6.48 11.32 -14.23
CA SER A 39 -6.15 12.37 -13.26
C SER A 39 -5.38 11.88 -12.01
N VAL A 40 -4.80 10.68 -12.05
CA VAL A 40 -4.04 10.08 -10.96
C VAL A 40 -2.71 9.50 -11.45
N GLY A 41 -1.80 9.21 -10.53
CA GLY A 41 -0.51 8.60 -10.85
C GLY A 41 0.53 9.58 -11.41
N HIS A 42 1.67 9.02 -11.80
CA HIS A 42 2.81 9.77 -12.33
C HIS A 42 3.60 8.90 -13.31
N ILE A 43 4.37 9.56 -14.19
CA ILE A 43 5.21 8.90 -15.19
C ILE A 43 6.66 8.95 -14.72
N VAL A 44 7.35 7.82 -14.81
CA VAL A 44 8.77 7.69 -14.42
C VAL A 44 9.55 7.11 -15.60
N PRO A 45 10.66 7.72 -16.02
CA PRO A 45 11.53 7.14 -17.04
C PRO A 45 12.21 5.86 -16.55
N GLN A 46 12.50 4.96 -17.49
CA GLN A 46 13.28 3.74 -17.30
C GLN A 46 14.32 3.61 -18.41
N ARG A 47 15.28 2.69 -18.21
CA ARG A 47 16.37 2.42 -19.16
C ARG A 47 15.89 2.18 -20.60
N THR A 48 14.71 1.57 -20.78
CA THR A 48 14.18 1.16 -22.10
C THR A 48 12.77 1.71 -22.40
N GLY A 49 12.34 2.76 -21.69
CA GLY A 49 11.02 3.35 -21.90
C GLY A 49 10.52 4.13 -20.70
N TYR A 50 9.22 4.09 -20.46
CA TYR A 50 8.53 4.84 -19.43
C TYR A 50 7.51 3.97 -18.71
N ASN A 51 7.25 4.30 -17.45
CA ASN A 51 6.17 3.69 -16.69
C ASN A 51 5.22 4.75 -16.18
N TYR A 52 3.94 4.53 -16.39
CA TYR A 52 2.89 5.17 -15.63
C TYR A 52 2.62 4.34 -14.37
N ILE A 53 2.64 4.99 -13.21
CA ILE A 53 2.52 4.34 -11.91
C ILE A 53 1.47 5.05 -11.07
N VAL A 54 0.48 4.29 -10.61
CA VAL A 54 -0.45 4.72 -9.57
C VAL A 54 -0.07 4.04 -8.26
N ARG A 55 0.06 4.86 -7.22
CA ARG A 55 0.29 4.44 -5.83
C ARG A 55 -0.58 5.30 -4.92
N GLY A 56 -0.76 4.83 -3.69
CA GLY A 56 -1.65 5.46 -2.72
C GLY A 56 -3.07 4.94 -2.87
N LEU A 57 -3.76 4.78 -1.74
CA LEU A 57 -5.06 4.11 -1.71
C LEU A 57 -6.10 4.86 -2.55
N ASP A 58 -6.20 6.18 -2.40
CA ASP A 58 -7.20 6.98 -3.11
C ASP A 58 -6.98 6.99 -4.63
N GLY A 59 -5.71 7.05 -5.05
CA GLY A 59 -5.35 6.96 -6.47
C GLY A 59 -5.71 5.61 -7.07
N ILE A 60 -5.45 4.51 -6.33
CA ILE A 60 -5.82 3.15 -6.76
C ILE A 60 -7.34 3.01 -6.86
N ILE A 61 -8.07 3.45 -5.83
CA ILE A 61 -9.54 3.38 -5.79
C ILE A 61 -10.13 4.16 -6.97
N SER A 62 -9.68 5.40 -7.18
CA SER A 62 -10.16 6.25 -8.28
C SER A 62 -9.88 5.63 -9.65
N PHE A 63 -8.66 5.12 -9.86
CA PHE A 63 -8.30 4.43 -11.10
C PHE A 63 -9.16 3.19 -11.32
N CYS A 64 -9.31 2.33 -10.31
CA CYS A 64 -10.08 1.10 -10.43
C CYS A 64 -11.56 1.40 -10.77
N ASN A 65 -12.20 2.32 -10.05
CA ASN A 65 -13.59 2.69 -10.31
C ASN A 65 -13.81 3.21 -11.74
N LEU A 66 -12.83 3.94 -12.28
CA LEU A 66 -12.88 4.45 -13.65
C LEU A 66 -12.68 3.36 -14.71
N ILE A 67 -11.76 2.42 -14.47
CA ILE A 67 -11.29 1.48 -15.50
C ILE A 67 -12.01 0.13 -15.48
N ILE A 68 -12.47 -0.34 -14.32
CA ILE A 68 -13.16 -1.64 -14.17
C ILE A 68 -14.30 -1.83 -15.19
N PRO A 69 -15.21 -0.85 -15.44
CA PRO A 69 -16.31 -1.03 -16.39
C PRO A 69 -15.87 -1.36 -17.82
N TYR A 70 -14.63 -1.00 -18.19
CA TYR A 70 -14.06 -1.21 -19.51
C TYR A 70 -13.06 -2.37 -19.55
N ALA A 71 -12.71 -2.93 -18.39
CA ALA A 71 -11.69 -3.96 -18.28
C ALA A 71 -12.26 -5.34 -18.62
N ILE A 72 -11.63 -6.03 -19.56
CA ILE A 72 -12.00 -7.42 -19.91
C ILE A 72 -11.01 -8.39 -19.26
N LEU A 73 -9.75 -8.39 -19.70
CA LEU A 73 -8.76 -9.39 -19.28
C LEU A 73 -8.29 -9.29 -17.81
N LYS A 74 -8.36 -8.09 -17.22
CA LYS A 74 -7.88 -7.81 -15.87
C LYS A 74 -8.98 -7.40 -14.90
N CYS A 75 -10.25 -7.61 -15.25
CA CYS A 75 -11.39 -7.18 -14.46
C CYS A 75 -11.32 -7.71 -13.02
N ASP A 76 -11.28 -9.03 -12.83
CA ASP A 76 -11.19 -9.67 -11.51
C ASP A 76 -9.99 -9.19 -10.69
N ALA A 77 -8.86 -8.99 -11.36
CA ALA A 77 -7.64 -8.50 -10.71
C ALA A 77 -7.79 -7.04 -10.23
N LEU A 78 -8.51 -6.20 -10.97
CA LEU A 78 -8.78 -4.81 -10.61
C LEU A 78 -9.85 -4.71 -9.51
N ILE A 79 -10.91 -5.53 -9.58
CA ILE A 79 -11.92 -5.63 -8.51
C ILE A 79 -11.26 -6.06 -7.21
N THR A 80 -10.47 -7.14 -7.22
CA THR A 80 -9.78 -7.61 -6.01
C THR A 80 -8.75 -6.59 -5.50
N LEU A 81 -8.11 -5.83 -6.40
CA LEU A 81 -7.20 -4.75 -6.03
C LEU A 81 -7.93 -3.57 -5.37
N LEU A 82 -9.14 -3.27 -5.85
CA LEU A 82 -10.03 -2.27 -5.25
C LEU A 82 -10.46 -2.70 -3.85
N GLU A 83 -10.92 -3.96 -3.69
CA GLU A 83 -11.27 -4.53 -2.38
C GLU A 83 -10.11 -4.41 -1.37
N LEU A 84 -8.89 -4.74 -1.79
CA LEU A 84 -7.70 -4.57 -0.96
C LEU A 84 -7.46 -3.11 -0.57
N ALA A 85 -7.58 -2.18 -1.54
CA ALA A 85 -7.36 -0.77 -1.27
C ALA A 85 -8.42 -0.20 -0.30
N GLU A 86 -9.68 -0.60 -0.45
CA GLU A 86 -10.76 -0.20 0.45
C GLU A 86 -10.62 -0.81 1.85
N PHE A 87 -10.24 -2.09 1.94
CA PHE A 87 -9.93 -2.74 3.21
C PHE A 87 -8.83 -1.97 3.96
N GLN A 88 -7.72 -1.64 3.28
CA GLN A 88 -6.63 -0.87 3.86
C GLN A 88 -7.03 0.56 4.24
N ARG A 89 -7.98 1.16 3.52
CA ARG A 89 -8.50 2.50 3.83
C ARG A 89 -9.33 2.48 5.13
N LYS A 90 -10.12 1.44 5.35
CA LYS A 90 -10.98 1.26 6.53
C LYS A 90 -10.21 0.83 7.79
N HIS A 91 -9.24 -0.09 7.64
CA HIS A 91 -8.62 -0.81 8.78
C HIS A 91 -7.21 -0.33 9.17
N ILE A 92 -6.71 0.78 8.59
CA ILE A 92 -5.43 1.46 8.93
C ILE A 92 -4.21 0.96 8.13
N ARG A 93 -3.89 1.68 7.03
CA ARG A 93 -2.60 1.71 6.29
C ARG A 93 -2.14 0.35 5.73
N ASN A 94 -1.01 0.37 5.03
CA ASN A 94 -0.47 -0.78 4.29
C ASN A 94 0.18 -1.87 5.19
N ILE A 95 -0.06 -1.85 6.51
CA ILE A 95 0.55 -2.75 7.51
C ILE A 95 -0.59 -3.41 8.28
N PRO A 96 -0.77 -4.75 8.18
CA PRO A 96 -1.70 -5.46 9.04
C PRO A 96 -1.16 -5.52 10.46
N TYR A 97 -2.10 -5.61 11.38
CA TYR A 97 -1.92 -5.25 12.77
C TYR A 97 -2.37 -6.42 13.65
N THR A 98 -3.40 -7.15 13.20
CA THR A 98 -3.78 -8.47 13.73
C THR A 98 -3.48 -9.60 12.74
N TYR A 99 -3.53 -10.84 13.23
CA TYR A 99 -3.34 -12.03 12.40
C TYR A 99 -4.46 -12.15 11.35
N GLU A 100 -5.71 -11.87 11.72
CA GLU A 100 -6.87 -11.93 10.85
C GLU A 100 -6.76 -10.93 9.69
N GLU A 101 -6.30 -9.71 9.99
CA GLU A 101 -6.03 -8.71 8.96
C GLU A 101 -4.91 -9.15 8.03
N MET A 102 -3.85 -9.75 8.56
CA MET A 102 -2.76 -10.28 7.73
C MET A 102 -3.27 -11.38 6.81
N VAL A 103 -4.02 -12.35 7.33
CA VAL A 103 -4.62 -13.43 6.52
C VAL A 103 -5.48 -12.82 5.40
N SER A 104 -6.36 -11.89 5.74
CA SER A 104 -7.24 -11.21 4.76
C SER A 104 -6.44 -10.48 3.67
N MET A 105 -5.39 -9.76 4.04
CA MET A 105 -4.54 -9.04 3.08
C MET A 105 -3.73 -9.98 2.20
N VAL A 106 -3.23 -11.08 2.75
CA VAL A 106 -2.50 -12.11 2.00
C VAL A 106 -3.43 -12.85 1.05
N ASP A 107 -4.66 -13.18 1.46
CA ASP A 107 -5.69 -13.76 0.59
C ASP A 107 -5.97 -12.90 -0.64
N LEU A 108 -6.22 -11.61 -0.43
CA LEU A 108 -6.46 -10.66 -1.53
C LEU A 108 -5.24 -10.54 -2.44
N ARG A 109 -4.04 -10.46 -1.86
CA ARG A 109 -2.78 -10.45 -2.63
C ARG A 109 -2.63 -11.69 -3.51
N ASP A 110 -2.89 -12.88 -2.95
CA ASP A 110 -2.67 -14.14 -3.63
C ASP A 110 -3.71 -14.33 -4.76
N LYS A 111 -4.97 -13.92 -4.54
CA LYS A 111 -5.98 -13.81 -5.60
C LYS A 111 -5.53 -12.88 -6.72
N ILE A 112 -5.07 -11.66 -6.41
CA ILE A 112 -4.55 -10.71 -7.41
C ILE A 112 -3.38 -11.32 -8.18
N PHE A 113 -2.48 -12.04 -7.50
CA PHE A 113 -1.36 -12.71 -8.14
C PHE A 113 -1.82 -13.80 -9.11
N HIS A 114 -2.74 -14.67 -8.67
CA HIS A 114 -3.34 -15.73 -9.50
C HIS A 114 -4.01 -15.16 -10.76
N TYR A 115 -4.83 -14.11 -10.62
CA TYR A 115 -5.44 -13.47 -11.80
C TYR A 115 -4.41 -12.86 -12.75
N ASN A 116 -3.31 -12.32 -12.22
CA ASN A 116 -2.25 -11.78 -13.08
C ASN A 116 -1.48 -12.86 -13.84
N GLN A 117 -1.36 -14.08 -13.30
CA GLN A 117 -0.70 -15.20 -14.00
C GLN A 117 -1.41 -15.57 -15.31
N LYS A 118 -2.74 -15.40 -15.40
CA LYS A 118 -3.50 -15.63 -16.65
C LYS A 118 -3.02 -14.76 -17.82
N THR A 119 -2.44 -13.60 -17.53
CA THR A 119 -2.01 -12.60 -18.55
C THR A 119 -0.50 -12.40 -18.58
N ARG A 120 0.24 -13.04 -17.67
CA ARG A 120 1.69 -12.89 -17.54
C ARG A 120 2.31 -14.23 -17.18
N THR A 121 3.04 -14.78 -18.13
CA THR A 121 3.87 -15.98 -17.92
C THR A 121 5.04 -15.65 -16.98
N ASN A 122 5.43 -16.61 -16.15
CA ASN A 122 6.58 -16.55 -15.23
C ASN A 122 6.50 -15.49 -14.11
N LEU A 123 5.29 -15.09 -13.71
CA LEU A 123 5.12 -14.28 -12.51
C LEU A 123 5.49 -15.13 -11.28
N VAL A 124 6.40 -14.63 -10.43
CA VAL A 124 6.82 -15.28 -9.18
C VAL A 124 6.57 -14.34 -8.01
N GLN A 125 5.98 -14.84 -6.93
CA GLN A 125 5.87 -14.09 -5.69
C GLN A 125 7.21 -14.12 -4.95
N LYS A 126 7.75 -12.93 -4.64
CA LYS A 126 9.01 -12.83 -3.88
C LYS A 126 8.93 -13.46 -2.47
N TYR A 127 7.77 -13.38 -1.84
CA TYR A 127 7.52 -13.90 -0.50
C TYR A 127 6.30 -14.82 -0.54
N PRO A 128 6.44 -16.12 -0.34
CA PRO A 128 5.29 -17.04 -0.22
C PRO A 128 4.41 -16.69 0.97
N ARG A 129 3.15 -17.14 0.93
CA ARG A 129 2.17 -16.94 2.00
C ARG A 129 2.69 -17.44 3.34
N GLU A 130 3.21 -18.66 3.36
CA GLU A 130 3.67 -19.37 4.55
C GLU A 130 4.79 -18.58 5.25
N VAL A 131 5.70 -18.01 4.45
CA VAL A 131 6.79 -17.16 4.95
C VAL A 131 6.25 -15.86 5.56
N ILE A 132 5.28 -15.23 4.93
CA ILE A 132 4.67 -14.00 5.46
C ILE A 132 3.99 -14.29 6.80
N LEU A 133 3.16 -15.34 6.86
CA LEU A 133 2.37 -15.65 8.06
C LEU A 133 3.23 -16.12 9.23
N SER A 134 4.29 -16.90 8.98
CA SER A 134 5.18 -17.41 10.03
C SER A 134 6.16 -16.37 10.59
N GLU A 135 6.66 -15.46 9.76
CA GLU A 135 7.65 -14.47 10.19
C GLU A 135 7.03 -13.19 10.76
N THR A 136 5.77 -12.91 10.43
CA THR A 136 5.14 -11.66 10.88
C THR A 136 4.91 -11.70 12.38
N GLN A 137 5.47 -10.70 13.06
CA GLN A 137 5.20 -10.49 14.47
C GLN A 137 4.11 -9.44 14.61
N PHE A 138 2.98 -9.86 15.18
CA PHE A 138 1.88 -8.97 15.50
C PHE A 138 2.19 -8.28 16.82
N VAL A 139 2.20 -6.95 16.78
CA VAL A 139 2.23 -6.16 18.00
C VAL A 139 0.83 -6.18 18.57
N ASP A 140 0.67 -6.47 19.86
CA ASP A 140 -0.59 -6.17 20.54
C ASP A 140 -0.80 -4.64 20.48
N ILE A 141 -1.61 -4.22 19.50
CA ILE A 141 -1.90 -2.81 19.22
C ILE A 141 -2.52 -2.17 20.43
N ARG A 142 -3.30 -2.92 21.21
CA ARG A 142 -3.91 -2.40 22.43
C ARG A 142 -2.81 -2.06 23.44
N ALA A 143 -1.87 -2.98 23.66
CA ALA A 143 -0.72 -2.72 24.52
C ALA A 143 0.18 -1.58 24.00
N TRP A 144 0.34 -1.44 22.68
CA TRP A 144 1.15 -0.36 22.08
C TRP A 144 0.43 1.00 22.11
N GLN A 145 -0.87 1.04 21.82
CA GLN A 145 -1.72 2.23 21.91
C GLN A 145 -1.85 2.68 23.36
N LEU A 146 -2.04 1.75 24.31
CA LEU A 146 -2.01 2.01 25.75
C LEU A 146 -0.67 2.61 26.16
N LYS A 147 0.47 1.98 25.81
CA LYS A 147 1.80 2.54 26.10
C LYS A 147 2.04 3.92 25.48
N ARG A 148 1.44 4.20 24.32
CA ARG A 148 1.55 5.51 23.66
C ARG A 148 0.66 6.56 24.33
N ALA A 149 -0.55 6.18 24.73
CA ALA A 149 -1.48 7.01 25.47
C ALA A 149 -0.92 7.33 26.87
N GLU A 150 -0.37 6.33 27.57
CA GLU A 150 0.34 6.49 28.84
C GLU A 150 1.51 7.46 28.72
N LYS A 151 2.37 7.30 27.69
CA LYS A 151 3.46 8.25 27.44
C LYS A 151 2.96 9.66 27.11
N GLY A 152 1.82 9.78 26.43
CA GLY A 152 1.17 11.06 26.17
C GLY A 152 0.59 11.70 27.42
N ALA A 153 0.01 10.91 28.31
CA ALA A 153 -0.55 11.32 29.60
C ALA A 153 0.55 11.74 30.58
N ILE A 154 1.63 10.95 30.71
CA ILE A 154 2.81 11.30 31.52
C ILE A 154 3.45 12.60 31.02
N ALA A 155 3.60 12.76 29.69
CA ALA A 155 4.11 13.99 29.11
C ALA A 155 3.18 15.21 29.32
N LEU A 156 1.88 14.99 29.55
CA LEU A 156 0.91 16.05 29.90
C LEU A 156 0.95 16.39 31.39
N GLU A 157 1.12 15.40 32.27
CA GLU A 157 1.27 15.59 33.72
C GLU A 157 2.61 16.26 34.06
N GLU A 158 3.71 15.83 33.45
CA GLU A 158 5.05 16.43 33.63
C GLU A 158 5.15 17.85 33.04
N ALA A 159 4.32 18.19 32.04
CA ALA A 159 4.42 19.47 31.35
C ALA A 159 3.64 20.61 32.01
N GLY A 160 2.65 20.37 32.87
CA GLY A 160 1.87 21.40 33.58
C GLY A 160 1.27 22.52 32.71
N LYS A 161 1.31 22.41 31.38
CA LYS A 161 0.87 23.39 30.37
C LYS A 161 0.46 22.66 29.09
N PRO A 162 -0.55 23.16 28.37
CA PRO A 162 -1.16 22.44 27.25
C PRO A 162 -0.14 22.15 26.13
N TYR A 163 -0.05 20.88 25.75
CA TYR A 163 0.77 20.39 24.64
C TYR A 163 0.28 21.00 23.31
N ARG A 164 0.89 22.12 22.89
CA ARG A 164 0.78 22.60 21.51
C ARG A 164 1.75 21.80 20.64
N PHE A 165 1.21 20.98 19.74
CA PHE A 165 1.97 20.49 18.58
C PHE A 165 2.55 21.71 17.85
N LYS A 166 3.85 21.96 17.94
CA LYS A 166 4.51 22.94 17.08
C LYS A 166 4.47 22.41 15.65
N LYS A 167 3.50 22.91 14.88
CA LYS A 167 3.45 22.77 13.42
C LYS A 167 4.63 23.58 12.84
N GLY A 168 5.57 22.88 12.20
CA GLY A 168 6.55 23.47 11.29
C GLY A 168 7.79 24.10 11.94
N VAL A 169 8.94 23.44 11.74
CA VAL A 169 10.17 24.16 11.38
C VAL A 169 10.71 23.47 10.13
N ASN A 170 10.46 24.09 8.98
CA ASN A 170 11.15 23.78 7.75
C ASN A 170 12.65 23.98 7.99
N HIS A 171 13.45 22.91 7.96
CA HIS A 171 14.86 23.07 7.60
C HIS A 171 14.94 23.25 6.09
N ALA A 172 14.57 24.45 5.65
CA ALA A 172 15.19 25.05 4.49
C ALA A 172 16.34 25.91 5.04
N SER A 173 17.54 25.35 5.04
CA SER A 173 18.76 26.12 5.23
C SER A 173 19.70 25.79 4.08
N LYS A 174 19.85 26.83 3.25
CA LYS A 174 20.82 27.17 2.21
C LYS A 174 22.04 26.29 2.07
#